data_AF-A0A1Q8QJB8-F1
#
_entry.id   AF-A0A1Q8QJB8-F1
#
_cell.length_a   1.000
_cell.length_b   1.000
_cell.length_c   1.000
_cell.angle_alpha   90.00
_cell.angle_beta   90.00
_cell.angle_gamma   90.00
#
_symmetry.space_group_name_H-M   'P 1'
#
loop_
_entity.id
_entity.type
_entity.pdbx_description
1 polymer ?
#
loop_
_entity_poly.entity_id
_entity_poly.type
_entity_poly.pdbx_seq_one_letter_code
_entity_poly.pdbx_strand_id
1 'polypeptide(L)'
;MRKSFYIPRIVSDAETFYEYNDQMNFNATLNLFANMGENIGKISNELKLVYTDISWSEIKGFRNRVVHDYINIDTFMVFDIIKNDLLKLKRKLMEVVALELSKGNLDKEEYEVAKRSFYYRHINFEYSEG
;
A
#
# COMPACT_ATOMS: atom_id res chain seq x y z
N MET A 1 -15.56 3.17 -14.57
CA MET A 1 -14.87 2.43 -13.48
C MET A 1 -13.78 3.31 -12.85
N ARG A 2 -14.04 3.91 -11.68
CA ARG A 2 -13.03 4.58 -10.86
C ARG A 2 -12.35 3.53 -9.97
N LYS A 3 -11.12 3.13 -10.31
CA LYS A 3 -10.23 2.37 -9.41
C LYS A 3 -9.46 3.36 -8.53
N SER A 4 -10.16 3.92 -7.55
CA SER A 4 -9.54 4.62 -6.43
C SER A 4 -9.85 3.75 -5.22
N PHE A 5 -8.91 3.61 -4.28
CA PHE A 5 -9.17 3.03 -2.96
C PHE A 5 -10.22 3.89 -2.24
N TYR A 6 -11.47 3.76 -2.64
CA TYR A 6 -12.60 4.33 -1.93
C TYR A 6 -13.04 3.22 -1.00
N ILE A 7 -12.39 3.10 0.16
CA ILE A 7 -13.19 2.78 1.33
C ILE A 7 -14.07 4.01 1.44
N PRO A 8 -15.37 3.95 1.09
CA PRO A 8 -16.19 5.12 1.28
C PRO A 8 -16.03 5.56 2.73
N ARG A 9 -16.05 6.86 2.96
CA ARG A 9 -16.10 7.48 4.30
C ARG A 9 -17.29 7.01 5.16
N ILE A 10 -18.01 5.99 4.69
CA ILE A 10 -19.27 5.38 5.12
C ILE A 10 -19.01 4.02 5.79
N VAL A 11 -17.82 3.41 5.67
CA VAL A 11 -17.56 2.12 6.32
C VAL A 11 -16.98 2.32 7.72
N SER A 12 -17.82 2.15 8.73
CA SER A 12 -17.52 2.31 10.15
C SER A 12 -16.70 1.16 10.72
N ASP A 13 -16.82 -0.04 10.16
CA ASP A 13 -16.33 -1.28 10.74
C ASP A 13 -15.98 -2.34 9.68
N ALA A 14 -15.32 -3.40 10.13
CA ALA A 14 -14.79 -4.47 9.28
C ALA A 14 -15.89 -5.29 8.59
N GLU A 15 -17.00 -5.56 9.27
CA GLU A 15 -18.10 -6.36 8.74
C GLU A 15 -18.81 -5.63 7.60
N THR A 16 -19.11 -4.34 7.80
CA THR A 16 -19.68 -3.50 6.75
C THR A 16 -18.73 -3.40 5.56
N PHE A 17 -17.41 -3.35 5.78
CA PHE A 17 -16.42 -3.33 4.70
C PHE A 17 -16.40 -4.63 3.90
N TYR A 18 -16.47 -5.75 4.60
CA TYR A 18 -16.48 -7.08 4.02
C TYR A 18 -17.70 -7.26 3.12
N GLU A 19 -18.91 -6.95 3.60
CA GLU A 19 -20.15 -7.18 2.84
C GLU A 19 -20.40 -6.17 1.71
N TYR A 20 -19.75 -5.00 1.74
CA TYR A 20 -20.04 -3.93 0.80
C TYR A 20 -19.79 -4.32 -0.66
N ASN A 21 -20.79 -4.04 -1.51
CA ASN A 21 -20.77 -4.33 -2.96
C ASN A 21 -20.43 -5.80 -3.24
N ASP A 22 -21.14 -6.72 -2.57
CA ASP A 22 -20.98 -8.17 -2.68
C ASP A 22 -19.51 -8.59 -2.54
N GLN A 23 -18.84 -8.05 -1.50
CA GLN A 23 -17.44 -8.30 -1.17
C GLN A 23 -16.41 -7.86 -2.23
N MET A 24 -16.83 -7.23 -3.32
CA MET A 24 -15.95 -6.83 -4.41
C MET A 24 -14.81 -5.92 -3.93
N ASN A 25 -15.10 -5.01 -3.01
CA ASN A 25 -14.10 -4.07 -2.49
C ASN A 25 -13.08 -4.75 -1.58
N PHE A 26 -13.54 -5.68 -0.74
CA PHE A 26 -12.66 -6.51 0.08
C PHE A 26 -11.72 -7.34 -0.80
N ASN A 27 -12.27 -8.03 -1.79
CA ASN A 27 -11.53 -8.88 -2.72
C ASN A 27 -10.53 -8.06 -3.56
N ALA A 28 -10.94 -6.88 -4.04
CA ALA A 28 -10.06 -5.95 -4.74
C ALA A 28 -8.92 -5.47 -3.84
N THR A 29 -9.19 -5.20 -2.56
CA THR A 29 -8.18 -4.78 -1.58
C THR A 29 -7.14 -5.86 -1.32
N LEU A 30 -7.57 -7.11 -1.14
CA LEU A 30 -6.67 -8.25 -1.01
C LEU A 30 -5.77 -8.41 -2.24
N ASN A 31 -6.32 -8.27 -3.45
CA ASN A 31 -5.52 -8.28 -4.67
C ASN A 31 -4.49 -7.13 -4.71
N LEU A 32 -4.84 -5.95 -4.21
CA LEU A 32 -3.92 -4.81 -4.13
C LEU A 32 -2.80 -5.08 -3.10
N PHE A 33 -3.11 -5.72 -1.97
CA PHE A 33 -2.11 -6.17 -1.01
C PHE A 33 -1.15 -7.21 -1.58
N ALA A 34 -1.66 -8.19 -2.32
CA ALA A 34 -0.82 -9.17 -2.99
C ALA A 34 0.16 -8.49 -3.98
N ASN A 35 -0.34 -7.56 -4.79
CA ASN A 35 0.50 -6.79 -5.71
C ASN A 35 1.53 -5.91 -4.98
N MET A 36 1.13 -5.29 -3.86
CA MET A 36 2.03 -4.47 -3.05
C MET A 36 3.19 -5.31 -2.48
N GLY A 37 2.88 -6.46 -1.88
CA GLY A 37 3.90 -7.36 -1.34
C GLY A 37 4.82 -7.95 -2.42
N GLU A 38 4.30 -8.21 -3.61
CA GLU A 38 5.10 -8.62 -4.77
C GLU A 38 6.12 -7.54 -5.17
N ASN A 39 5.70 -6.28 -5.25
CA ASN A 39 6.59 -5.16 -5.58
C ASN A 39 7.62 -4.90 -4.47
N ILE A 40 7.23 -5.01 -3.21
CA ILE A 40 8.17 -4.95 -2.08
C ILE A 40 9.21 -6.08 -2.14
N GLY A 41 8.80 -7.26 -2.62
CA GLY A 41 9.70 -8.37 -2.89
C GLY A 41 10.85 -7.99 -3.83
N LYS A 42 10.60 -7.09 -4.79
CA LYS A 42 11.56 -6.66 -5.83
C LYS A 42 12.47 -5.50 -5.40
N ILE A 43 12.17 -4.82 -4.29
CA ILE A 43 13.05 -3.80 -3.72
C ILE A 43 14.39 -4.44 -3.36
N SER A 44 15.49 -3.74 -3.63
CA SER A 44 16.84 -4.24 -3.38
C SER A 44 17.11 -4.51 -1.89
N ASN A 45 18.00 -5.46 -1.59
CA ASN A 45 18.32 -5.80 -0.21
C ASN A 45 19.09 -4.67 0.48
N GLU A 46 19.90 -3.93 -0.28
CA GLU A 46 20.66 -2.79 0.20
C GLU A 46 19.71 -1.71 0.74
N LEU A 47 18.63 -1.41 0.01
CA LEU A 47 17.63 -0.45 0.47
C LEU A 47 16.92 -0.93 1.74
N LYS A 48 16.54 -2.22 1.79
CA LYS A 48 15.88 -2.83 2.95
C LYS A 48 16.74 -2.80 4.21
N LEU A 49 18.06 -2.96 4.05
CA LEU A 49 19.03 -2.88 5.15
C LEU A 49 19.25 -1.46 5.66
N VAL A 50 19.02 -0.44 4.84
CA VAL A 50 19.08 0.97 5.25
C VAL A 50 17.81 1.37 6.00
N TYR A 51 16.64 0.99 5.48
CA TYR A 51 15.33 1.39 6.02
C TYR A 51 14.70 0.26 6.85
N THR A 52 15.31 -0.05 7.97
CA THR A 52 14.90 -1.17 8.86
C THR A 52 13.68 -0.86 9.73
N ASP A 53 13.24 0.40 9.77
CA ASP A 53 12.02 0.84 10.43
C ASP A 53 10.74 0.42 9.68
N ILE A 54 10.89 -0.05 8.44
CA ILE A 54 9.82 -0.66 7.67
C ILE A 54 9.91 -2.18 7.82
N SER A 55 8.83 -2.80 8.29
CA SER A 55 8.72 -4.27 8.42
C SER A 55 8.57 -4.99 7.06
N TRP A 56 9.60 -4.96 6.22
CA TRP A 56 9.58 -5.55 4.87
C TRP A 56 9.16 -7.02 4.85
N SER A 57 9.63 -7.80 5.82
CA SER A 57 9.33 -9.22 5.97
C SER A 57 7.85 -9.46 6.30
N GLU A 58 7.26 -8.65 7.17
CA GLU A 58 5.85 -8.75 7.53
C GLU A 58 4.95 -8.45 6.33
N ILE A 59 5.27 -7.41 5.56
CA ILE A 59 4.49 -7.05 4.36
C ILE A 59 4.57 -8.17 3.31
N LYS A 60 5.75 -8.74 3.10
CA LYS A 60 5.94 -9.88 2.20
C LYS A 60 5.22 -11.14 2.72
N GLY A 61 5.27 -11.40 4.03
CA GLY A 61 4.60 -12.52 4.67
C GLY A 61 3.08 -12.40 4.57
N PHE A 62 2.54 -11.19 4.73
CA PHE A 62 1.11 -10.94 4.57
C PHE A 62 0.64 -11.23 3.15
N ARG A 63 1.41 -10.86 2.11
CA ARG A 63 1.10 -11.27 0.71
C ARG A 63 0.99 -12.79 0.57
N ASN A 64 1.85 -13.56 1.22
CA ASN A 64 1.75 -15.03 1.15
C ASN A 64 0.46 -15.54 1.78
N ARG A 65 0.06 -14.99 2.93
CA ARG A 65 -1.23 -15.33 3.56
C ARG A 65 -2.40 -14.94 2.66
N VAL A 66 -2.37 -13.76 2.06
CA VAL A 66 -3.43 -13.28 1.17
C VAL A 66 -3.63 -14.20 -0.05
N VAL A 67 -2.55 -14.73 -0.61
CA VAL A 67 -2.59 -15.57 -1.82
C VAL A 67 -2.84 -17.05 -1.51
N HIS A 68 -2.26 -17.58 -0.42
CA HIS A 68 -2.27 -19.03 -0.15
C HIS A 68 -3.28 -19.47 0.91
N ASP A 69 -3.74 -18.56 1.76
CA ASP A 69 -4.64 -18.86 2.88
C ASP A 69 -5.84 -17.91 2.89
N TYR A 70 -6.33 -17.61 1.68
CA TYR A 70 -7.39 -16.63 1.45
C TYR A 70 -8.65 -16.90 2.28
N ILE A 71 -9.03 -18.18 2.41
CA ILE A 71 -10.26 -18.61 3.09
C ILE A 71 -10.23 -18.26 4.58
N ASN A 72 -9.05 -18.22 5.20
CA ASN A 72 -8.89 -17.97 6.64
C ASN A 72 -8.39 -16.55 6.94
N ILE A 73 -8.51 -15.62 5.98
CA ILE A 73 -8.16 -14.22 6.23
C ILE A 73 -9.18 -13.61 7.19
N ASP A 74 -8.67 -13.11 8.30
CA ASP A 74 -9.45 -12.34 9.27
C ASP A 74 -9.81 -10.96 8.69
N THR A 75 -11.12 -10.70 8.56
CA THR A 75 -11.66 -9.45 8.04
C THR A 75 -11.35 -8.25 8.93
N PHE A 76 -11.32 -8.43 10.26
CA PHE A 76 -10.95 -7.40 11.22
C PHE A 76 -9.48 -7.02 11.08
N MET A 77 -8.60 -8.01 10.93
CA MET A 77 -7.16 -7.77 10.67
C MET A 77 -6.97 -6.97 9.37
N VAL A 78 -7.65 -7.35 8.29
CA VAL A 78 -7.55 -6.62 7.02
C VAL A 78 -8.00 -5.17 7.17
N PHE A 79 -9.13 -4.96 7.84
CA PHE A 79 -9.66 -3.61 8.07
C PHE A 79 -8.69 -2.76 8.93
N ASP A 80 -8.10 -3.34 9.97
CA ASP A 80 -7.12 -2.70 10.83
C ASP A 80 -5.86 -2.29 10.04
N ILE A 81 -5.31 -3.19 9.22
CA ILE A 81 -4.19 -2.89 8.34
C ILE A 81 -4.51 -1.70 7.43
N ILE A 82 -5.71 -1.65 6.86
CA ILE A 82 -6.08 -0.54 5.96
C ILE A 82 -6.16 0.78 6.72
N LYS A 83 -6.76 0.79 7.92
CA LYS A 83 -6.96 2.01 8.71
C LYS A 83 -5.67 2.53 9.33
N ASN A 84 -4.84 1.63 9.86
CA ASN A 84 -3.74 1.99 10.75
C ASN A 84 -2.37 1.82 10.10
N ASP A 85 -2.13 0.70 9.41
CA ASP A 85 -0.77 0.36 8.99
C ASP A 85 -0.43 0.85 7.58
N LEU A 86 -1.39 0.84 6.66
CA LEU A 86 -1.16 1.39 5.32
C LEU A 86 -0.82 2.88 5.33
N LEU A 87 -1.44 3.67 6.22
CA LEU A 87 -1.15 5.09 6.34
C LEU A 87 0.28 5.32 6.86
N LYS A 88 0.70 4.54 7.86
CA LYS A 88 2.08 4.58 8.38
C LYS A 88 3.07 4.17 7.30
N LEU A 89 2.81 3.06 6.61
CA LEU A 89 3.66 2.55 5.53
C LEU A 89 3.77 3.56 4.38
N LYS A 90 2.65 4.16 3.97
CA LYS A 90 2.65 5.21 2.94
C LYS A 90 3.58 6.35 3.33
N ARG A 91 3.44 6.88 4.55
CA ARG A 91 4.28 7.98 5.04
C ARG A 91 5.76 7.60 5.00
N LYS A 92 6.10 6.40 5.51
CA LYS A 92 7.47 5.89 5.48
C LYS A 92 8.03 5.75 4.07
N LEU A 93 7.28 5.19 3.13
CA LEU A 93 7.71 5.09 1.74
C LEU A 93 7.93 6.46 1.10
N MET A 94 7.11 7.46 1.42
CA MET A 94 7.32 8.83 0.93
C MET A 94 8.58 9.48 1.51
N GLU A 95 8.88 9.25 2.79
CA GLU A 95 10.14 9.67 3.41
C GLU A 95 11.34 9.03 2.70
N VAL A 96 11.29 7.71 2.43
CA VAL A 96 12.34 6.99 1.69
C VAL A 96 12.54 7.59 0.30
N VAL A 97 11.46 7.81 -0.46
CA VAL A 97 11.55 8.40 -1.81
C VAL A 97 12.18 9.79 -1.77
N ALA A 98 11.76 10.65 -0.83
CA ALA A 98 12.32 12.00 -0.68
C ALA A 98 13.82 11.97 -0.35
N LEU A 99 14.24 11.09 0.56
CA LEU A 99 15.64 10.93 0.95
C LEU A 99 16.49 10.40 -0.22
N GLU A 100 16.04 9.35 -0.91
CA GLU A 100 16.79 8.77 -2.02
C GLU A 100 16.87 9.70 -3.24
N LEU A 101 15.85 10.54 -3.47
CA LEU A 101 15.93 11.65 -4.43
C LEU A 101 16.99 12.68 -4.02
N SER A 102 17.04 13.05 -2.74
CA SER A 102 18.04 14.02 -2.25
C SER A 102 19.48 13.51 -2.33
N LYS A 103 19.68 12.19 -2.19
CA LYS A 103 20.98 11.52 -2.35
C LYS A 103 21.36 11.31 -3.82
N GLY A 104 20.44 11.50 -4.77
CA GLY A 104 20.66 11.23 -6.19
C GLY A 104 20.60 9.74 -6.57
N ASN A 105 20.05 8.89 -5.70
CA ASN A 105 19.88 7.46 -5.94
C ASN A 105 18.59 7.14 -6.72
N LEU A 106 17.65 8.09 -6.76
CA LEU A 106 16.45 8.04 -7.59
C LEU A 106 16.48 9.14 -8.65
N ASP A 107 16.02 8.81 -9.85
CA ASP A 107 15.91 9.76 -10.95
C ASP A 107 14.75 10.74 -10.72
N LYS A 108 15.09 12.04 -10.69
CA LYS A 108 14.12 13.11 -10.42
C LYS A 108 13.18 13.35 -11.61
N GLU A 109 13.65 13.14 -12.83
CA GLU A 109 12.81 13.29 -14.03
C GLU A 109 11.77 12.16 -14.09
N GLU A 110 12.19 10.92 -13.84
CA GLU A 110 11.28 9.77 -13.74
C GLU A 110 10.23 9.99 -12.64
N TYR A 111 10.62 10.53 -11.49
CA TYR A 111 9.70 10.86 -10.41
C TYR A 111 8.65 11.92 -10.81
N GLU A 112 9.05 12.99 -11.50
CA GLU A 112 8.12 14.02 -11.98
C GLU A 112 7.19 13.49 -13.08
N VAL A 113 7.67 12.60 -13.94
CA VAL A 113 6.83 11.89 -14.93
C VAL A 113 5.81 11.01 -14.22
N ALA A 114 6.22 10.27 -13.18
CA ALA A 114 5.33 9.43 -12.40
C ALA A 114 4.19 10.23 -11.73
N LYS A 115 4.50 11.40 -11.16
CA LYS A 115 3.49 12.31 -10.57
C LYS A 115 2.42 12.77 -11.56
N ARG A 116 2.77 12.92 -12.84
CA ARG A 116 1.87 13.36 -13.90
C ARG A 116 1.23 12.20 -14.67
N SER A 117 1.63 10.98 -14.36
CA SER A 117 1.17 9.78 -15.06
C SER A 117 -0.30 9.48 -14.76
N PHE A 118 -1.05 9.14 -15.81
CA PHE A 118 -2.42 8.66 -15.67
C PHE A 118 -2.51 7.43 -14.76
N TYR A 119 -1.49 6.56 -14.76
CA TYR A 119 -1.47 5.33 -13.96
C TYR A 119 -1.42 5.60 -12.46
N TYR A 120 -0.76 6.68 -12.04
CA TYR A 120 -0.56 7.04 -10.63
C TYR A 120 -1.43 8.21 -10.17
N ARG A 121 -2.41 8.64 -10.97
CA ARG A 121 -3.29 9.79 -10.69
C ARG A 121 -4.07 9.74 -9.36
N HIS A 122 -4.19 8.55 -8.75
CA HIS A 122 -4.87 8.36 -7.46
C HIS A 122 -3.89 8.34 -6.27
N ILE A 123 -2.60 8.47 -6.52
CA ILE A 123 -1.57 8.59 -5.49
C ILE A 123 -1.38 10.08 -5.21
N ASN A 124 -1.67 10.50 -3.99
CA ASN A 124 -1.26 11.82 -3.55
C ASN A 124 0.23 11.79 -3.16
N PHE A 125 1.08 12.36 -4.03
CA PHE A 125 2.51 12.55 -3.85
C PHE A 125 2.86 13.79 -3.02
N GLU A 126 1.91 14.70 -2.84
CA GLU A 126 2.05 15.89 -2.00
C GLU A 126 1.53 15.55 -0.60
N TYR A 127 2.40 14.97 0.22
CA TYR A 127 2.12 14.83 1.65
C TYR A 127 2.45 16.16 2.32
N SER A 128 1.50 17.09 2.34
CA SER A 128 1.46 18.15 3.34
C SER A 128 0.53 17.67 4.45
N GLU A 129 1.00 17.71 5.71
CA GLU A 129 0.15 17.50 6.86
C GLU A 129 -1.08 18.41 6.76
N GLY A 130 -2.26 17.80 6.82
CA GLY A 130 -3.55 18.47 6.78
C GLY A 130 -4.60 17.58 7.43
#